data_AF-A0A969DI06-F1
#
_entry.id   AF-A0A969DI06-F1
#
_cell.length_a   1.000
_cell.length_b   1.000
_cell.length_c   1.000
_cell.angle_alpha   90.00
_cell.angle_beta   90.00
_cell.angle_gamma   90.00
#
_symmetry.space_group_name_H-M   'P 1'
#
loop_
_entity.id
_entity.type
_entity.pdbx_description
1 polymer ?
#
loop_
_entity_poly.entity_id
_entity_poly.type
_entity_poly.pdbx_seq_one_letter_code
_entity_poly.pdbx_strand_id
1 'polypeptide(L)'
;MQGKAASLHQLANNYAQQGEVENAIALYQQSLDLLEKIGDVQGKAASLHQLAGIYAQQGEVENAIALYQQSLELEEKIGDVQGKAASLAMLGQLLADEKQDFKTALEYLQESLAILQRIKSPDAQTVKEIIDRIRTAQINLINKDSSEIISPYRELIENIRELGIGY
;
A
#
# COMPACT_ATOMS: atom_id res chain seq x y z
N MET A 1 -18.04 -10.27 -25.35
CA MET A 1 -17.14 -10.83 -24.32
C MET A 1 -16.61 -9.73 -23.40
N GLN A 2 -16.14 -8.59 -23.92
CA GLN A 2 -15.80 -7.38 -23.12
C GLN A 2 -16.89 -6.99 -22.11
N GLY A 3 -18.15 -6.85 -22.55
CA GLY A 3 -19.25 -6.51 -21.63
C GLY A 3 -19.47 -7.51 -20.49
N LYS A 4 -19.16 -8.81 -20.71
CA LYS A 4 -19.29 -9.83 -19.66
C LYS A 4 -18.21 -9.67 -18.59
N ALA A 5 -16.97 -9.43 -18.97
CA ALA A 5 -15.89 -9.17 -18.02
C ALA A 5 -16.17 -7.91 -17.18
N ALA A 6 -16.58 -6.82 -17.83
CA ALA A 6 -16.96 -5.59 -17.14
C ALA A 6 -18.12 -5.82 -16.15
N SER A 7 -19.16 -6.57 -16.54
CA SER A 7 -20.26 -6.92 -15.63
C SER A 7 -19.80 -7.75 -14.42
N LEU A 8 -18.92 -8.72 -14.62
CA LEU A 8 -18.37 -9.52 -13.51
C LEU A 8 -17.54 -8.68 -12.55
N HIS A 9 -16.70 -7.79 -13.08
CA HIS A 9 -15.93 -6.83 -12.28
C HIS A 9 -16.85 -5.94 -11.43
N GLN A 10 -17.91 -5.37 -12.03
CA GLN A 10 -18.84 -4.52 -11.30
C GLN A 10 -19.63 -5.29 -10.23
N LEU A 11 -20.01 -6.54 -10.53
CA LEU A 11 -20.67 -7.39 -9.56
C LEU A 11 -19.73 -7.77 -8.40
N ALA A 12 -18.45 -8.03 -8.70
CA ALA A 12 -17.43 -8.28 -7.69
C ALA A 12 -17.26 -7.07 -6.74
N ASN A 13 -17.18 -5.86 -7.29
CA ASN A 13 -17.15 -4.61 -6.50
C ASN A 13 -18.35 -4.53 -5.54
N ASN A 14 -19.54 -4.88 -6.03
CA ASN A 14 -20.76 -4.80 -5.24
C ASN A 14 -20.81 -5.83 -4.11
N TYR A 15 -20.35 -7.06 -4.34
CA TYR A 15 -20.22 -8.07 -3.29
C TYR A 15 -19.17 -7.70 -2.25
N ALA A 16 -18.02 -7.16 -2.67
CA ALA A 16 -16.98 -6.68 -1.76
C ALA A 16 -17.53 -5.59 -0.81
N GLN A 17 -18.32 -4.66 -1.34
CA GLN A 17 -18.97 -3.61 -0.54
C GLN A 17 -20.02 -4.15 0.45
N GLN A 18 -20.60 -5.31 0.18
CA GLN A 18 -21.56 -5.99 1.07
C GLN A 18 -20.87 -6.91 2.09
N GLY A 19 -19.54 -7.04 2.04
CA GLY A 19 -18.78 -7.95 2.90
C GLY A 19 -18.82 -9.42 2.44
N GLU A 20 -19.37 -9.71 1.26
CA GLU A 20 -19.35 -11.04 0.66
C GLU A 20 -18.03 -11.28 -0.08
N VAL A 21 -16.95 -11.38 0.69
CA VAL A 21 -15.58 -11.31 0.19
C VAL A 21 -15.24 -12.49 -0.72
N GLU A 22 -15.62 -13.71 -0.36
CA GLU A 22 -15.32 -14.90 -1.18
C GLU A 22 -16.02 -14.85 -2.54
N ASN A 23 -17.25 -14.35 -2.58
CA ASN A 23 -18.00 -14.16 -3.82
C ASN A 23 -17.34 -13.08 -4.69
N ALA A 24 -16.86 -11.99 -4.09
CA ALA A 24 -16.14 -10.96 -4.81
C ALA A 24 -14.85 -11.51 -5.44
N ILE A 25 -14.02 -12.23 -4.67
CA ILE A 25 -12.78 -12.85 -5.15
C ILE A 25 -13.06 -13.79 -6.34
N ALA A 26 -14.05 -14.66 -6.22
CA ALA A 26 -14.42 -15.59 -7.28
C ALA A 26 -14.84 -14.88 -8.58
N LEU A 27 -15.55 -13.74 -8.47
CA LEU A 27 -15.96 -12.95 -9.61
C LEU A 27 -14.82 -12.15 -10.24
N TYR A 28 -13.89 -11.61 -9.45
CA TYR A 28 -12.67 -10.99 -10.00
C TYR A 28 -11.83 -12.01 -10.75
N GLN A 29 -11.65 -13.22 -10.23
CA GLN A 29 -10.88 -14.25 -10.93
C GLN A 29 -11.53 -14.63 -12.27
N GLN A 30 -12.85 -14.81 -12.29
CA GLN A 30 -13.58 -15.06 -13.54
C GLN A 30 -13.46 -13.89 -14.53
N SER A 31 -13.49 -12.65 -14.03
CA SER A 31 -13.26 -11.46 -14.85
C SER A 31 -11.86 -11.46 -15.44
N LEU A 32 -10.82 -11.70 -14.62
CA LEU A 32 -9.42 -11.78 -15.03
C LEU A 32 -9.19 -12.81 -16.13
N ASP A 33 -9.75 -14.01 -15.98
CA ASP A 33 -9.64 -15.07 -16.99
C ASP A 33 -10.26 -14.67 -18.34
N LEU A 34 -11.35 -13.91 -18.31
CA LEU A 34 -11.98 -13.40 -19.53
C LEU A 34 -11.18 -12.25 -20.15
N LEU A 35 -10.70 -11.32 -19.32
CA LEU A 35 -9.89 -10.17 -19.75
C LEU A 35 -8.59 -10.63 -20.43
N GLU A 36 -7.94 -11.65 -19.88
CA GLU A 36 -6.78 -12.32 -20.49
C GLU A 36 -7.11 -12.86 -21.88
N LYS A 37 -8.20 -13.63 -22.01
CA LYS A 37 -8.62 -14.25 -23.28
C LYS A 37 -8.92 -13.25 -24.39
N ILE A 38 -9.39 -12.06 -24.01
CA ILE A 38 -9.73 -11.00 -24.98
C ILE A 38 -8.62 -9.96 -25.15
N GLY A 39 -7.51 -10.08 -24.43
CA GLY A 39 -6.38 -9.15 -24.47
C GLY A 39 -6.68 -7.75 -23.91
N ASP A 40 -7.65 -7.62 -23.00
CA ASP A 40 -7.99 -6.34 -22.36
C ASP A 40 -7.07 -6.08 -21.17
N VAL A 41 -5.92 -5.49 -21.46
CA VAL A 41 -4.87 -5.20 -20.47
C VAL A 41 -5.32 -4.18 -19.43
N GLN A 42 -6.10 -3.17 -19.84
CA GLN A 42 -6.58 -2.13 -18.94
C GLN A 42 -7.58 -2.70 -17.92
N GLY A 43 -8.55 -3.49 -18.38
CA GLY A 43 -9.49 -4.17 -17.50
C GLY A 43 -8.80 -5.17 -16.57
N LYS A 44 -7.76 -5.86 -17.06
CA LYS A 44 -6.95 -6.78 -16.25
C LYS A 44 -6.22 -6.04 -15.11
N ALA A 45 -5.53 -4.94 -15.42
CA ALA A 45 -4.84 -4.12 -14.44
C ALA A 45 -5.79 -3.63 -13.34
N ALA A 46 -6.93 -3.07 -13.73
CA ALA A 46 -7.95 -2.59 -12.79
C ALA A 46 -8.52 -3.71 -11.91
N SER A 47 -8.72 -4.92 -12.45
CA SER A 47 -9.24 -6.06 -11.69
C SER A 47 -8.21 -6.62 -10.70
N LEU A 48 -6.91 -6.63 -11.08
CA LEU A 48 -5.82 -6.99 -10.18
C LEU A 48 -5.71 -5.99 -9.01
N HIS A 49 -5.82 -4.69 -9.30
CA HIS A 49 -5.79 -3.64 -8.27
C HIS A 49 -6.90 -3.83 -7.24
N GLN A 50 -8.13 -4.09 -7.67
CA GLN A 50 -9.25 -4.29 -6.76
C GLN A 50 -9.11 -5.57 -5.93
N LEU A 51 -8.68 -6.67 -6.56
CA LEU A 51 -8.43 -7.92 -5.85
C LEU A 51 -7.31 -7.77 -4.80
N ALA A 52 -6.26 -7.01 -5.11
CA ALA A 52 -5.20 -6.67 -4.17
C ALA A 52 -5.74 -5.94 -2.94
N GLY A 53 -6.65 -4.97 -3.13
CA GLY A 53 -7.30 -4.24 -2.04
C GLY A 53 -8.13 -5.15 -1.13
N ILE A 54 -8.77 -6.18 -1.69
CA ILE A 54 -9.51 -7.17 -0.90
C ILE A 54 -8.57 -8.00 -0.04
N TYR A 55 -7.49 -8.52 -0.63
CA TYR A 55 -6.49 -9.28 0.14
C TYR A 55 -5.82 -8.42 1.23
N ALA A 56 -5.58 -7.14 0.96
CA ALA A 56 -5.08 -6.20 1.96
C ALA A 56 -6.05 -6.07 3.15
N GLN A 57 -7.35 -5.93 2.89
CA GLN A 57 -8.38 -5.85 3.93
C GLN A 57 -8.51 -7.13 4.75
N GLN A 58 -8.18 -8.28 4.18
CA GLN A 58 -8.14 -9.57 4.88
C GLN A 58 -6.84 -9.81 5.65
N GLY A 59 -5.86 -8.91 5.56
CA GLY A 59 -4.53 -9.08 6.17
C GLY A 59 -3.61 -10.02 5.39
N GLU A 60 -3.99 -10.41 4.16
CA GLU A 60 -3.13 -11.19 3.26
C GLU A 60 -2.14 -10.27 2.53
N VAL A 61 -1.25 -9.66 3.30
CA VAL A 61 -0.35 -8.58 2.86
C VAL A 61 0.52 -8.98 1.66
N GLU A 62 1.11 -10.17 1.67
CA GLU A 62 1.98 -10.61 0.57
C GLU A 62 1.23 -10.80 -0.74
N ASN A 63 0.01 -11.36 -0.67
CA ASN A 63 -0.83 -11.54 -1.85
C ASN A 63 -1.27 -10.18 -2.41
N ALA A 64 -1.62 -9.24 -1.53
CA ALA A 64 -1.95 -7.87 -1.93
C ALA A 64 -0.78 -7.17 -2.62
N ILE A 65 0.43 -7.23 -2.05
CA ILE A 65 1.63 -6.63 -2.65
C ILE A 65 1.91 -7.22 -4.03
N ALA A 66 1.86 -8.55 -4.17
CA ALA A 66 2.11 -9.22 -5.44
C ALA A 66 1.10 -8.80 -6.53
N LEU A 67 -0.17 -8.66 -6.17
CA LEU A 67 -1.21 -8.26 -7.12
C LEU A 67 -1.14 -6.77 -7.48
N TYR A 68 -0.84 -5.89 -6.53
CA TYR A 68 -0.59 -4.48 -6.84
C TYR A 68 0.63 -4.30 -7.75
N GLN A 69 1.70 -5.07 -7.55
CA GLN A 69 2.88 -5.03 -8.44
C GLN A 69 2.53 -5.49 -9.86
N GLN A 70 1.75 -6.56 -10.01
CA GLN A 70 1.28 -7.00 -11.33
C GLN A 70 0.38 -5.94 -11.99
N SER A 71 -0.50 -5.30 -11.22
CA SER A 71 -1.32 -4.20 -11.73
C SER A 71 -0.46 -3.03 -12.21
N LEU A 72 0.51 -2.61 -11.38
CA LEU A 72 1.45 -1.53 -11.68
C LEU A 72 2.25 -1.79 -12.96
N GLU A 73 2.77 -3.00 -13.17
CA GLU A 73 3.50 -3.36 -14.40
C GLU A 73 2.61 -3.21 -15.65
N LEU A 74 1.34 -3.62 -15.56
CA LEU A 74 0.40 -3.47 -16.67
C LEU A 74 0.03 -2.01 -16.92
N GLU A 75 -0.19 -1.23 -15.86
CA GLU A 75 -0.48 0.21 -15.93
C GLU A 75 0.68 0.98 -16.58
N GLU A 76 1.92 0.65 -16.22
CA GLU A 76 3.13 1.18 -16.87
C GLU A 76 3.18 0.83 -18.35
N LYS A 77 2.94 -0.44 -18.68
CA LYS A 77 2.97 -0.93 -20.07
C LYS A 77 1.97 -0.21 -20.98
N ILE A 78 0.79 0.13 -20.46
CA ILE A 78 -0.26 0.81 -21.24
C ILE A 78 -0.25 2.33 -21.08
N GLY A 79 0.61 2.87 -20.22
CA GLY A 79 0.68 4.31 -19.94
C GLY A 79 -0.51 4.84 -19.13
N ASP A 80 -1.18 4.00 -18.35
CA ASP A 80 -2.24 4.44 -17.43
C ASP A 80 -1.61 5.09 -16.19
N VAL A 81 -1.40 6.40 -16.29
CA VAL A 81 -0.78 7.20 -15.23
C VAL A 81 -1.65 7.29 -13.98
N GLN A 82 -2.98 7.19 -14.10
CA GLN A 82 -3.88 7.28 -12.96
C GLN A 82 -3.89 5.96 -12.19
N GLY A 83 -4.03 4.84 -12.89
CA GLY A 83 -3.88 3.50 -12.30
C GLY A 83 -2.53 3.35 -11.62
N LYS A 84 -1.43 3.67 -12.34
CA LYS A 84 -0.07 3.63 -11.79
C LYS A 84 0.05 4.36 -10.47
N ALA A 85 -0.46 5.59 -10.40
CA ALA A 85 -0.39 6.39 -9.17
C ALA A 85 -1.18 5.75 -8.02
N ALA A 86 -2.35 5.17 -8.30
CA ALA A 86 -3.16 4.47 -7.30
C ALA A 86 -2.44 3.22 -6.77
N SER A 87 -1.89 2.37 -7.65
CA SER A 87 -1.16 1.15 -7.27
C SER A 87 0.10 1.47 -6.45
N LEU A 88 0.86 2.50 -6.84
CA LEU A 88 2.00 3.01 -6.07
C LEU A 88 1.60 3.48 -4.66
N ALA A 89 0.50 4.21 -4.54
CA ALA A 89 0.03 4.69 -3.24
C ALA A 89 -0.34 3.54 -2.31
N MET A 90 -1.05 2.52 -2.82
CA MET A 90 -1.45 1.34 -2.03
C MET A 90 -0.24 0.49 -1.63
N LEU A 91 0.71 0.26 -2.53
CA LEU A 91 1.98 -0.42 -2.22
C LEU A 91 2.76 0.31 -1.13
N GLY A 92 2.91 1.63 -1.28
CA GLY A 92 3.64 2.43 -0.31
C GLY A 92 2.98 2.40 1.07
N GLN A 93 1.65 2.46 1.13
CA GLN A 93 0.94 2.35 2.39
C GLN A 93 1.10 0.96 3.03
N LEU A 94 0.94 -0.13 2.28
CA LEU A 94 1.11 -1.50 2.79
C LEU A 94 2.52 -1.75 3.31
N LEU A 95 3.55 -1.27 2.60
CA LEU A 95 4.93 -1.42 3.06
C LEU A 95 5.21 -0.68 4.36
N ALA A 96 4.64 0.52 4.54
CA ALA A 96 4.78 1.26 5.78
C ALA A 96 4.01 0.63 6.94
N ASP A 97 2.74 0.31 6.72
CA ASP A 97 1.82 -0.10 7.78
C ASP A 97 2.11 -1.56 8.22
N GLU A 98 2.44 -2.46 7.28
CA GLU A 98 2.56 -3.91 7.56
C GLU A 98 4.00 -4.43 7.59
N LYS A 99 4.92 -3.79 6.86
CA LYS A 99 6.33 -4.22 6.78
C LYS A 99 7.29 -3.30 7.53
N GLN A 100 6.81 -2.15 8.00
CA GLN A 100 7.65 -1.07 8.56
C GLN A 100 8.80 -0.66 7.63
N ASP A 101 8.67 -0.91 6.33
CA ASP A 101 9.64 -0.49 5.31
C ASP A 101 9.30 0.94 4.87
N PHE A 102 9.57 1.89 5.77
CA PHE A 102 9.28 3.29 5.54
C PHE A 102 10.07 3.89 4.38
N LYS A 103 11.26 3.34 4.08
CA LYS A 103 12.10 3.85 3.00
C LYS A 103 11.44 3.58 1.65
N THR A 104 11.17 2.31 1.35
CA THR A 104 10.56 1.91 0.07
C THR A 104 9.14 2.47 -0.03
N ALA A 105 8.41 2.52 1.09
CA ALA A 105 7.09 3.15 1.15
C ALA A 105 7.09 4.61 0.68
N LEU A 106 8.03 5.41 1.21
CA LEU A 106 8.14 6.82 0.86
C LEU A 106 8.58 7.02 -0.60
N GLU A 107 9.39 6.14 -1.16
CA GLU A 107 9.77 6.17 -2.59
C GLU A 107 8.52 6.01 -3.48
N TYR A 108 7.70 4.98 -3.25
CA TYR A 108 6.46 4.77 -4.01
C TYR A 108 5.45 5.90 -3.83
N LEU A 109 5.25 6.38 -2.60
CA LEU A 109 4.31 7.46 -2.33
C LEU A 109 4.76 8.78 -2.96
N GLN A 110 6.06 9.07 -3.00
CA GLN A 110 6.58 10.27 -3.67
C GLN A 110 6.39 10.20 -5.17
N GLU A 111 6.59 9.04 -5.79
CA GLU A 111 6.30 8.85 -7.21
C GLU A 111 4.81 9.01 -7.51
N SER A 112 3.94 8.39 -6.72
CA SER A 112 2.49 8.56 -6.81
C SER A 112 2.10 10.04 -6.71
N LEU A 113 2.59 10.74 -5.69
CA LEU A 113 2.33 12.16 -5.48
C LEU A 113 2.75 13.01 -6.69
N ALA A 114 3.93 12.77 -7.24
CA ALA A 114 4.43 13.50 -8.40
C ALA A 114 3.53 13.32 -9.62
N ILE A 115 3.05 12.10 -9.85
CA ILE A 115 2.10 11.80 -10.93
C ILE A 115 0.77 12.52 -10.70
N LEU A 116 0.19 12.40 -9.49
CA LEU A 116 -1.10 13.01 -9.14
C LEU A 116 -1.06 14.54 -9.26
N GLN A 117 0.04 15.17 -8.84
CA GLN A 117 0.26 16.60 -9.02
C GLN A 117 0.33 16.99 -10.49
N ARG A 118 1.05 16.22 -11.32
CA ARG A 118 1.16 16.47 -12.76
C ARG A 118 -0.19 16.40 -13.47
N ILE A 119 -1.05 15.45 -13.11
CA ILE A 119 -2.39 15.32 -13.67
C ILE A 119 -3.44 16.18 -12.95
N LYS A 120 -3.04 16.94 -11.93
CA LYS A 120 -3.91 17.78 -11.10
C LYS A 120 -5.06 16.99 -10.45
N SER A 121 -4.80 15.75 -10.05
CA SER A 121 -5.76 14.95 -9.30
C SER A 121 -5.90 15.49 -7.87
N PRO A 122 -7.13 15.58 -7.31
CA PRO A 122 -7.33 15.92 -5.91
C PRO A 122 -6.69 14.90 -4.95
N ASP A 123 -6.48 13.65 -5.39
CA ASP A 123 -5.88 12.58 -4.58
C ASP A 123 -4.44 12.89 -4.16
N ALA A 124 -3.77 13.84 -4.84
CA ALA A 124 -2.44 14.32 -4.45
C ALA A 124 -2.39 14.79 -2.99
N GLN A 125 -3.47 15.43 -2.50
CA GLN A 125 -3.53 15.89 -1.13
C GLN A 125 -3.58 14.72 -0.14
N THR A 126 -4.37 13.69 -0.44
CA THR A 126 -4.45 12.47 0.36
C THR A 126 -3.09 11.77 0.45
N VAL A 127 -2.39 11.59 -0.68
CA VAL A 127 -1.06 10.95 -0.68
C VAL A 127 -0.04 11.76 0.11
N LYS A 128 -0.11 13.10 0.03
CA LYS A 128 0.75 13.98 0.83
C LYS A 128 0.53 13.78 2.34
N GLU A 129 -0.72 13.68 2.77
CA GLU A 129 -1.06 13.43 4.18
C GLU A 129 -0.56 12.06 4.65
N ILE A 130 -0.67 11.03 3.81
CA ILE A 130 -0.11 9.69 4.09
C ILE A 130 1.42 9.77 4.26
N ILE A 131 2.12 10.49 3.38
CA ILE A 131 3.57 10.69 3.49
C ILE A 131 3.95 11.35 4.82
N ASP A 132 3.23 12.41 5.21
CA ASP A 132 3.52 13.14 6.45
C ASP A 132 3.25 12.28 7.70
N ARG A 133 2.19 11.45 7.66
CA ARG A 133 1.90 10.44 8.70
C ARG A 133 3.04 9.43 8.81
N ILE A 134 3.50 8.87 7.69
CA ILE A 134 4.55 7.85 7.67
C ILE A 134 5.88 8.42 8.17
N ARG A 135 6.25 9.63 7.76
CA ARG A 135 7.46 10.31 8.28
C ARG A 135 7.40 10.50 9.78
N THR A 136 6.23 10.89 10.30
CA THR A 136 6.02 11.06 11.75
C THR A 136 6.15 9.71 12.47
N ALA A 137 5.55 8.65 11.94
CA ALA A 137 5.66 7.30 12.50
C ALA A 137 7.12 6.81 12.51
N GLN A 138 7.86 7.02 11.43
CA GLN A 138 9.28 6.66 11.33
C GLN A 138 10.12 7.37 12.40
N ILE A 139 9.93 8.68 12.60
CA ILE A 139 10.64 9.45 13.63
C ILE A 139 10.31 8.93 15.03
N ASN A 140 9.03 8.65 15.31
CA ASN A 140 8.59 8.14 16.60
C ASN A 140 9.20 6.77 16.91
N LEU A 141 9.31 5.90 15.91
CA LEU A 141 9.98 4.60 16.06
C LEU A 141 11.46 4.76 16.41
N ILE A 142 12.19 5.61 15.67
CA ILE A 142 13.61 5.89 15.94
C ILE A 142 13.81 6.45 17.37
N ASN A 143 12.93 7.35 17.80
CA ASN A 143 12.99 7.93 19.14
C ASN A 143 12.71 6.89 20.23
N LYS A 144 11.75 5.99 19.99
CA LYS A 144 11.45 4.88 20.91
C LYS A 144 12.66 3.96 21.05
N ASP A 145 13.22 3.49 19.95
CA ASP A 145 14.39 2.59 19.94
C ASP A 145 15.60 3.24 20.65
N SER A 146 15.81 4.54 20.42
CA SER A 146 16.87 5.30 21.10
C SER A 146 16.64 5.40 22.62
N SER A 147 15.40 5.57 23.06
CA SER A 147 15.06 5.66 24.49
C SER A 147 15.25 4.33 25.23
N GLU A 148 14.93 3.20 24.58
CA GLU A 148 15.14 1.86 25.12
C GLU A 148 16.64 1.55 25.27
N ILE A 149 17.47 2.01 24.33
CA ILE A 149 18.93 1.88 24.43
C ILE A 149 19.51 2.72 25.57
N ILE A 150 19.03 3.95 25.78
CA ILE A 150 19.59 4.86 26.78
C ILE A 150 19.16 4.51 28.21
N SER A 151 17.98 3.90 28.39
CA SER A 151 17.40 3.61 29.71
C SER A 151 18.34 2.82 30.66
N PRO A 152 18.98 1.71 30.25
CA PRO A 152 19.93 0.98 31.09
C PRO A 152 21.17 1.81 31.48
N TYR A 153 21.66 2.68 30.59
CA TYR A 153 22.82 3.53 30.89
C TYR A 153 22.47 4.68 31.84
N ARG A 154 21.23 5.19 31.78
CA ARG A 154 20.77 6.22 32.71
C ARG A 154 20.77 5.71 34.15
N GLU A 155 20.23 4.53 34.39
CA GLU A 155 20.20 3.91 35.72
C GLU A 155 21.62 3.61 36.24
N LEU A 156 22.52 3.15 35.36
CA LEU A 156 23.93 2.94 35.70
C LEU A 156 24.64 4.25 36.11
N ILE A 157 24.41 5.35 35.38
CA ILE A 157 25.00 6.66 35.68
C ILE A 157 24.49 7.18 37.03
N GLU A 158 23.20 7.06 37.33
CA GLU A 158 22.64 7.47 38.62
C GLU A 158 23.20 6.61 39.77
N ASN A 159 23.30 5.29 39.60
CA ASN A 159 23.91 4.41 40.60
C ASN A 159 25.39 4.76 40.87
N ILE A 160 26.18 5.08 39.84
CA ILE A 160 27.58 5.52 40.01
C ILE A 160 27.65 6.85 40.78
N ARG A 161 26.71 7.77 40.51
CA ARG A 161 26.62 9.06 41.21
C ARG A 161 26.26 8.89 42.69
N GLU A 162 25.33 7.99 43.01
CA GLU A 162 24.92 7.68 44.38
C GLU A 162 26.02 6.98 45.19
N LEU A 163 26.86 6.18 44.54
CA LEU A 163 28.01 5.51 45.17
C LEU A 163 29.16 6.47 45.54
N GLY A 164 29.05 7.76 45.23
CA GLY A 164 30.06 8.77 45.60
C GLY A 164 31.39 8.60 44.88
N ILE A 165 31.45 7.76 43.83
CA ILE A 165 32.63 7.53 42.99
C ILE A 165 32.69 8.64 41.93
N GLY A 166 32.81 9.88 42.39
CA GLY A 166 33.14 11.02 41.53
C GLY A 166 34.63 11.01 41.19
N TYR A 167 34.96 11.22 39.91
CA TYR A 167 36.32 11.56 39.48
C TYR A 167 36.80 12.88 40.09
#